data_AF-A0A418WIK2-F1
#
_entry.id   AF-A0A418WIK2-F1
#
_cell.length_a   1.000
_cell.length_b   1.000
_cell.length_c   1.000
_cell.angle_alpha   90.00
_cell.angle_beta   90.00
_cell.angle_gamma   90.00
#
_symmetry.space_group_name_H-M   'P 1'
#
loop_
_entity.id
_entity.type
_entity.pdbx_description
1 polymer ?
#
loop_
_entity_poly.entity_id
_entity_poly.type
_entity_poly.pdbx_seq_one_letter_code
_entity_poly.pdbx_strand_id
1 'polypeptide(L)'
;MTKETLTEIQIARALQDKMLSRSAVTETRSVVLALMKADEIEIAVEWLREAYADDPTLKIEDHGVYYRIDCAEEFTFDLDEIQDMVGRPYSVYDFLVNVSTTVGRAYVNGNTFTITTALIGWESEVPR
;
A
#
# COMPACT_ATOMS: atom_id res chain seq x y z
N MET A 1 10.63 -23.32 34.52
CA MET A 1 10.14 -22.37 33.50
C MET A 1 11.22 -21.32 33.29
N THR A 2 11.73 -21.19 32.08
CA THR A 2 12.74 -20.19 31.69
C THR A 2 12.10 -18.81 31.56
N LYS A 3 12.89 -17.74 31.73
CA LYS A 3 12.40 -16.35 31.66
C LYS A 3 11.74 -16.01 30.32
N GLU A 4 12.22 -16.61 29.22
CA GLU A 4 11.65 -16.43 27.88
C GLU A 4 10.20 -16.90 27.78
N THR A 5 9.87 -18.07 28.33
CA THR A 5 8.50 -18.61 28.31
C THR A 5 7.52 -17.76 29.13
N LEU A 6 8.00 -17.07 30.17
CA LEU A 6 7.18 -16.15 30.96
C LEU A 6 6.85 -14.88 30.16
N THR A 7 7.79 -14.37 29.37
CA THR A 7 7.61 -13.18 28.53
C THR A 7 6.62 -13.43 27.38
N GLU A 8 6.71 -14.59 26.72
CA GLU A 8 5.77 -14.97 25.64
C GLU A 8 4.32 -15.06 26.12
N ILE A 9 4.10 -15.66 27.31
CA ILE A 9 2.77 -15.75 27.91
C ILE A 9 2.22 -14.36 28.25
N GLN A 10 3.07 -13.44 28.69
CA GLN A 10 2.67 -12.06 28.98
C GLN A 10 2.29 -11.30 27.71
N ILE A 11 3.05 -11.45 26.62
CA ILE A 11 2.74 -10.84 25.31
C ILE A 11 1.41 -11.38 24.78
N ALA A 12 1.20 -12.69 24.83
CA ALA A 12 -0.03 -13.33 24.35
C ALA A 12 -1.26 -12.82 25.11
N ARG A 13 -1.17 -12.68 26.45
CA ARG A 13 -2.26 -12.13 27.27
C ARG A 13 -2.52 -10.66 26.96
N ALA A 14 -1.49 -9.83 26.85
CA ALA A 14 -1.64 -8.42 26.52
C ALA A 14 -2.30 -8.22 25.13
N LEU A 15 -1.92 -9.04 24.14
CA LEU A 15 -2.57 -9.05 22.83
C LEU A 15 -4.04 -9.45 22.93
N GLN A 16 -4.35 -10.52 23.67
CA GLN A 16 -5.71 -11.00 23.89
C GLN A 16 -6.60 -9.92 24.52
N ASP A 17 -6.12 -9.26 25.58
CA ASP A 17 -6.85 -8.20 26.28
C ASP A 17 -7.13 -7.01 25.34
N LYS A 18 -6.16 -6.65 24.49
CA LYS A 18 -6.34 -5.59 23.49
C LYS A 18 -7.37 -5.98 22.42
N MET A 19 -7.27 -7.20 21.87
CA MET A 19 -8.17 -7.68 20.82
C MET A 19 -9.62 -7.86 21.29
N LEU A 20 -9.83 -8.26 22.57
CA LEU A 20 -11.15 -8.46 23.16
C LEU A 20 -11.70 -7.19 23.84
N SER A 21 -10.96 -6.08 23.81
CA SER A 21 -11.42 -4.81 24.35
C SER A 21 -12.63 -4.29 23.55
N ARG A 22 -13.52 -3.53 24.21
CA ARG A 22 -14.68 -2.88 23.56
C ARG A 22 -14.28 -1.60 22.77
N SER A 23 -13.05 -1.54 22.28
CA SER A 23 -12.55 -0.37 21.58
C SER A 23 -13.26 -0.21 20.24
N ALA A 24 -13.64 1.02 19.90
CA ALA A 24 -14.19 1.33 18.58
C ALA A 24 -13.08 1.37 17.51
N VAL A 25 -13.49 1.39 16.24
CA VAL A 25 -12.55 1.64 15.13
C VAL A 25 -11.86 2.99 15.34
N THR A 26 -10.57 3.02 15.07
CA THR A 26 -9.76 4.24 15.15
C THR A 26 -9.51 4.76 13.75
N GLU A 27 -9.85 6.02 13.51
CA GLU A 27 -9.53 6.68 12.24
C GLU A 27 -8.01 6.63 12.03
N THR A 28 -7.60 6.18 10.85
CA THR A 28 -6.20 6.09 10.48
C THR A 28 -6.02 6.72 9.11
N ARG A 29 -4.99 7.56 8.98
CA ARG A 29 -4.66 8.27 7.74
C ARG A 29 -3.56 7.52 6.98
N SER A 30 -3.77 6.23 6.77
CA SER A 30 -2.86 5.37 6.01
C SER A 30 -3.60 4.68 4.88
N VAL A 31 -2.94 4.58 3.74
CA VAL A 31 -3.37 3.76 2.62
C VAL A 31 -2.56 2.48 2.56
N VAL A 32 -3.19 1.41 2.10
CA VAL A 32 -2.51 0.13 1.84
C VAL A 32 -2.85 -0.37 0.45
N LEU A 33 -1.84 -0.82 -0.28
CA LEU A 33 -1.97 -1.45 -1.58
C LEU A 33 -1.28 -2.82 -1.55
N ALA A 34 -1.94 -3.83 -2.10
CA ALA A 34 -1.33 -5.12 -2.37
C ALA A 34 -1.18 -5.34 -3.88
N LEU A 35 0.03 -5.63 -4.32
CA LEU A 35 0.38 -5.87 -5.72
C LEU A 35 0.87 -7.31 -5.89
N MET A 36 0.23 -8.07 -6.77
CA MET A 36 0.71 -9.40 -7.14
C MET A 36 2.05 -9.27 -7.85
N LYS A 37 3.02 -10.12 -7.53
CA LYS A 37 4.33 -10.07 -8.17
C LYS A 37 4.24 -10.48 -9.64
N ALA A 38 4.89 -9.68 -10.48
CA ALA A 38 5.12 -9.87 -11.90
C ALA A 38 6.35 -9.05 -12.28
N ASP A 39 6.96 -9.31 -13.43
CA ASP A 39 8.18 -8.62 -13.86
C ASP A 39 7.98 -7.09 -13.92
N GLU A 40 6.82 -6.63 -14.40
CA GLU A 40 6.50 -5.19 -14.46
C GLU A 40 6.23 -4.60 -13.07
N ILE A 41 5.75 -5.40 -12.12
CA ILE A 41 5.51 -4.95 -10.74
C ILE A 41 6.80 -4.82 -9.96
N GLU A 42 7.80 -5.68 -10.20
CA GLU A 42 9.14 -5.47 -9.65
C GLU A 42 9.70 -4.12 -10.09
N ILE A 43 9.56 -3.77 -11.38
CA ILE A 43 9.98 -2.47 -11.91
C ILE A 43 9.18 -1.33 -11.28
N ALA A 44 7.85 -1.44 -11.21
CA ALA A 44 6.99 -0.41 -10.62
C ALA A 44 7.28 -0.19 -9.13
N VAL A 45 7.61 -1.24 -8.38
CA VAL A 45 7.96 -1.16 -6.96
C VAL A 45 9.31 -0.46 -6.78
N GLU A 46 10.31 -0.77 -7.60
CA GLU A 46 11.60 -0.08 -7.55
C GLU A 46 11.46 1.39 -7.97
N TRP A 47 10.67 1.69 -9.01
CA TRP A 47 10.32 3.07 -9.35
C TRP A 47 9.67 3.79 -8.16
N LEU A 48 8.73 3.14 -7.46
CA LEU A 48 8.06 3.73 -6.30
C LEU A 48 9.04 4.02 -5.15
N ARG A 49 10.01 3.12 -4.90
CA ARG A 49 11.06 3.35 -3.89
C ARG A 49 11.89 4.59 -4.23
N GLU A 50 12.22 4.79 -5.50
CA GLU A 50 13.00 5.93 -5.95
C GLU A 50 12.18 7.22 -5.91
N ALA A 51 10.96 7.21 -6.44
CA ALA A 51 10.07 8.37 -6.52
C ALA A 51 9.69 8.92 -5.13
N TYR A 52 9.61 8.05 -4.12
CA TYR A 52 9.24 8.38 -2.73
C TYR A 52 10.40 8.13 -1.75
N ALA A 53 11.66 8.16 -2.21
CA ALA A 53 12.82 7.89 -1.37
C ALA A 53 12.93 8.82 -0.14
N ASP A 54 12.40 10.04 -0.25
CA ASP A 54 12.37 11.05 0.80
C ASP A 54 11.14 10.95 1.72
N ASP A 55 10.17 10.07 1.43
CA ASP A 55 8.99 9.85 2.26
C ASP A 55 9.24 8.74 3.31
N PRO A 56 9.41 9.09 4.60
CA PRO A 56 9.68 8.11 5.65
C PRO A 56 8.47 7.24 6.02
N THR A 57 7.28 7.56 5.49
CA THR A 57 6.04 6.86 5.79
C THR A 57 5.77 5.72 4.81
N LEU A 58 6.38 5.75 3.63
CA LEU A 58 6.30 4.68 2.65
C LEU A 58 7.02 3.43 3.18
N LYS A 59 6.28 2.33 3.24
CA LYS A 59 6.78 1.01 3.63
C LYS A 59 6.36 -0.01 2.59
N ILE A 60 7.35 -0.71 2.04
CA ILE A 60 7.14 -1.77 1.07
C ILE A 60 7.67 -3.07 1.68
N GLU A 61 6.75 -4.00 1.94
CA GLU A 61 7.02 -5.33 2.49
C GLU A 61 6.83 -6.40 1.41
N ASP A 62 7.81 -7.30 1.32
CA ASP A 62 7.74 -8.48 0.45
C ASP A 62 7.09 -9.65 1.21
N HIS A 63 5.93 -10.12 0.74
CA HIS A 63 5.20 -11.26 1.29
C HIS A 63 5.30 -12.52 0.39
N GLY A 64 6.36 -12.61 -0.41
CA GLY A 64 6.69 -13.74 -1.27
C GLY A 64 6.00 -13.66 -2.63
N VAL A 65 4.67 -13.77 -2.68
CA VAL A 65 3.90 -13.76 -3.94
C VAL A 65 3.28 -12.40 -4.27
N TYR A 66 3.35 -11.46 -3.34
CA TYR A 66 2.84 -10.11 -3.49
C TYR A 66 3.67 -9.13 -2.67
N TYR A 67 3.62 -7.86 -3.06
CA TYR A 67 4.10 -6.74 -2.27
C TYR A 67 2.95 -6.11 -1.49
N ARG A 68 3.20 -5.77 -0.23
CA ARG A 68 2.33 -4.91 0.57
C ARG A 68 2.98 -3.54 0.69
N ILE A 69 2.24 -2.50 0.33
CA ILE A 69 2.70 -1.13 0.35
C ILE A 69 1.80 -0.34 1.29
N ASP A 70 2.37 0.23 2.34
CA ASP A 70 1.70 1.10 3.30
C ASP A 70 2.30 2.51 3.17
N CYS A 71 1.47 3.55 3.13
CA CYS A 71 1.92 4.93 3.09
C CYS A 71 0.98 5.82 3.92
N ALA A 72 1.49 6.92 4.47
CA ALA A 72 0.62 7.94 5.07
C ALA A 72 -0.04 8.75 3.96
N GLU A 73 -1.32 9.07 4.13
CA GLU A 73 -2.12 9.89 3.22
C GLU A 73 -2.28 9.33 1.81
N GLU A 74 -1.25 9.34 0.97
CA GLU A 74 -1.36 8.96 -0.44
C GLU A 74 -0.05 8.59 -1.12
N PHE A 75 -0.16 7.90 -2.25
CA PHE A 75 0.91 7.75 -3.23
C PHE A 75 0.32 7.47 -4.61
N THR A 76 1.12 7.72 -5.64
CA THR A 76 0.74 7.65 -7.05
C THR A 76 1.83 6.93 -7.84
N PHE A 77 1.42 6.03 -8.73
CA PHE A 77 2.24 5.48 -9.79
C PHE A 77 2.05 6.30 -11.07
N ASP A 78 3.15 6.75 -11.65
CA ASP A 78 3.18 7.32 -12.99
C ASP A 78 3.55 6.22 -14.00
N LEU A 79 2.56 5.73 -14.75
CA LEU A 79 2.79 4.63 -15.67
C LEU A 79 3.43 5.10 -16.98
N ASP A 80 3.48 6.41 -17.27
CA ASP A 80 4.26 6.91 -18.40
C ASP A 80 5.77 6.76 -18.11
N GLU A 81 6.21 7.09 -16.89
CA GLU A 81 7.60 6.85 -16.48
C GLU A 81 7.93 5.35 -16.35
N ILE A 82 7.04 4.56 -15.75
CA ILE A 82 7.25 3.12 -15.59
C ILE A 82 7.28 2.41 -16.95
N GLN A 83 6.46 2.84 -17.91
CA GLN A 83 6.46 2.28 -19.26
C GLN A 83 7.84 2.39 -19.93
N ASP A 84 8.51 3.53 -19.78
CA ASP A 84 9.86 3.74 -20.33
C ASP A 84 10.88 2.75 -19.71
N MET A 85 10.72 2.41 -18.43
CA MET A 85 11.55 1.41 -17.75
C MET A 85 11.22 -0.02 -18.19
N VAL A 86 9.95 -0.33 -18.43
CA VAL A 86 9.48 -1.64 -18.88
C VAL A 86 9.90 -1.92 -20.35
N GLY A 87 10.03 -0.88 -21.18
CA GLY A 87 10.53 -0.98 -22.56
C GLY A 87 9.51 -1.56 -23.57
N ARG A 88 8.24 -1.66 -23.19
CA ARG A 88 7.10 -2.02 -24.05
C ARG A 88 5.88 -1.20 -23.64
N PRO A 89 4.83 -1.09 -24.49
CA PRO A 89 3.60 -0.42 -24.10
C PRO A 89 3.06 -0.97 -22.78
N TYR A 90 2.86 -0.08 -21.80
CA TYR A 90 2.43 -0.42 -20.46
C TYR A 90 1.51 0.68 -19.95
N SER A 91 0.21 0.39 -19.95
CA SER A 91 -0.81 1.33 -19.50
C SER A 91 -1.22 1.06 -18.05
N VAL A 92 -1.91 2.02 -17.46
CA VAL A 92 -2.58 1.86 -16.18
C VAL A 92 -3.54 0.67 -16.16
N TYR A 93 -4.16 0.33 -17.30
CA TYR A 93 -5.03 -0.85 -17.39
C TYR A 93 -4.24 -2.17 -17.30
N ASP A 94 -3.01 -2.20 -17.81
CA ASP A 94 -2.12 -3.35 -17.69
C ASP A 94 -1.59 -3.47 -16.25
N PHE A 95 -1.28 -2.34 -15.61
CA PHE A 95 -0.91 -2.28 -14.20
C PHE A 95 -2.03 -2.82 -13.29
N LEU A 96 -3.28 -2.42 -13.55
CA LEU A 96 -4.45 -2.84 -12.77
C LEU A 96 -4.68 -4.36 -12.78
N VAL A 97 -4.15 -5.11 -13.76
CA VAL A 97 -4.21 -6.58 -13.77
C VAL A 97 -3.54 -7.19 -12.55
N ASN A 98 -2.48 -6.54 -12.03
CA ASN A 98 -1.72 -7.02 -10.89
C ASN A 98 -2.08 -6.30 -9.57
N VAL A 99 -3.01 -5.33 -9.61
CA VAL A 99 -3.53 -4.69 -8.40
C VAL A 99 -4.50 -5.65 -7.70
N SER A 100 -4.07 -6.22 -6.57
CA SER A 100 -4.81 -7.27 -5.86
C SER A 100 -5.79 -6.72 -4.83
N THR A 101 -5.40 -5.68 -4.10
CA THR A 101 -6.24 -5.12 -3.03
C THR A 101 -5.86 -3.67 -2.77
N THR A 102 -6.86 -2.85 -2.47
CA THR A 102 -6.71 -1.45 -2.05
C THR A 102 -7.42 -1.23 -0.71
N VAL A 103 -6.76 -0.55 0.22
CA VAL A 103 -7.33 -0.02 1.47
C VAL A 103 -7.12 1.49 1.44
N GLY A 104 -8.16 2.20 1.04
CA GLY A 104 -8.10 3.63 0.69
C GLY A 104 -9.11 3.91 -0.43
N ARG A 105 -9.12 5.14 -0.94
CA ARG A 105 -9.81 5.43 -2.22
C ARG A 105 -8.76 5.45 -3.32
N ALA A 106 -8.93 4.59 -4.31
CA ALA A 106 -8.08 4.54 -5.47
C ALA A 106 -8.81 5.10 -6.69
N TYR A 107 -8.09 5.77 -7.57
CA TYR A 107 -8.61 6.26 -8.84
C TYR A 107 -7.51 6.28 -9.89
N VAL A 108 -7.94 6.41 -11.15
CA VAL A 108 -7.07 6.54 -12.31
C VAL A 108 -7.32 7.91 -12.92
N ASN A 109 -6.24 8.59 -13.29
CA ASN A 109 -6.30 9.84 -14.04
C ASN A 109 -5.26 9.83 -15.17
N GLY A 110 -5.70 9.78 -16.42
CA GLY A 110 -4.81 9.52 -17.55
C GLY A 110 -4.09 8.17 -17.39
N ASN A 111 -2.76 8.18 -17.47
CA ASN A 111 -1.91 7.00 -17.27
C ASN A 111 -1.29 6.96 -15.85
N THR A 112 -2.02 7.46 -14.84
CA THR A 112 -1.58 7.41 -13.44
C THR A 112 -2.57 6.62 -12.59
N PHE A 113 -2.05 5.94 -11.57
CA PHE A 113 -2.86 5.27 -10.54
C PHE A 113 -2.55 5.87 -9.17
N THR A 114 -3.56 6.44 -8.51
CA THR A 114 -3.41 7.06 -7.19
C THR A 114 -4.25 6.31 -6.16
N ILE A 115 -3.72 6.15 -4.95
CA ILE A 115 -4.46 5.74 -3.76
C ILE A 115 -4.28 6.78 -2.65
N THR A 116 -5.37 7.22 -2.03
CA THR A 116 -5.37 8.34 -1.08
C THR A 116 -6.27 8.06 0.14
N THR A 117 -6.17 8.90 1.20
CA THR A 117 -7.06 9.03 2.38
C THR A 117 -8.15 10.10 2.22
N ALA A 118 -8.10 10.93 1.18
CA ALA A 118 -9.13 11.92 0.84
C ALA A 118 -10.49 11.31 0.41
N LEU A 119 -11.60 11.83 0.93
CA LEU A 119 -12.94 11.38 0.55
C LEU A 119 -13.37 12.02 -0.78
N ILE A 120 -12.96 11.39 -1.88
CA ILE A 120 -13.25 11.84 -3.24
C ILE A 120 -14.77 11.92 -3.47
N GLY A 121 -15.23 13.04 -4.03
CA GLY A 121 -16.63 13.39 -4.24
C GLY A 121 -17.28 14.08 -3.05
N TRP A 122 -16.62 14.15 -1.90
CA TRP A 122 -17.09 14.85 -0.70
C TRP A 122 -16.14 15.99 -0.31
N GLU A 123 -14.84 15.72 -0.21
CA GLU A 123 -13.79 16.69 0.13
C GLU A 123 -13.14 17.30 -1.12
N SER A 124 -13.11 16.55 -2.22
CA SER A 124 -12.50 16.94 -3.49
C SER A 124 -13.33 16.44 -4.67
N GLU A 125 -13.24 17.12 -5.82
CA GLU A 125 -13.85 16.62 -7.04
C GLU A 125 -13.14 15.36 -7.56
N VAL A 126 -13.86 14.50 -8.26
CA VAL A 126 -13.27 13.34 -8.94
C VAL A 126 -12.37 13.85 -10.07
N PRO A 127 -11.06 13.54 -10.08
CA PRO A 127 -10.16 13.91 -11.16
C PRO A 127 -10.65 13.33 -12.50
N ARG A 128 -10.49 14.08 -13.59
CA ARG A 128 -10.94 13.72 -14.94
C ARG A 128 -9.83 13.85 -15.97
#